data_AF-A0A1K1QWY2-F1
#
_entry.id   AF-A0A1K1QWY2-F1
#
_cell.length_a   1.000
_cell.length_b   1.000
_cell.length_c   1.000
_cell.angle_alpha   90.00
_cell.angle_beta   90.00
_cell.angle_gamma   90.00
#
_symmetry.space_group_name_H-M   'P 1'
#
loop_
_entity.id
_entity.type
_entity.pdbx_description
1 polymer ?
#
loop_
_entity_poly.entity_id
_entity_poly.type
_entity_poly.pdbx_seq_one_letter_code
_entity_poly.pdbx_strand_id
1 'polypeptide(L)' 'MPAITYYIVYDEFSISICTLLDDVLDAMAAGALLYGYTDDEEMAHDLLKECFLIVEKNN' A
#
# COMPACT_ATOMS: atom_id res chain seq x y z
N MET A 1 -19.58 -7.21 9.89
CA MET A 1 -19.21 -6.36 8.74
C MET A 1 -18.14 -7.12 7.97
N PRO A 2 -18.14 -7.15 6.63
CA PRO A 2 -17.01 -7.73 5.91
C PRO A 2 -15.74 -6.98 6.35
N ALA A 3 -14.69 -7.72 6.69
CA ALA A 3 -13.40 -7.12 7.01
C ALA A 3 -12.89 -6.42 5.75
N ILE A 4 -12.70 -5.10 5.82
CA ILE A 4 -12.10 -4.33 4.74
C ILE A 4 -10.60 -4.48 4.92
N THR A 5 -9.94 -5.15 3.96
CA THR A 5 -8.48 -5.25 3.97
C THR A 5 -7.91 -4.10 3.14
N TYR A 6 -7.03 -3.34 3.76
CA TYR A 6 -6.26 -2.26 3.16
C TYR A 6 -4.91 -2.80 2.75
N TYR A 7 -4.57 -2.65 1.47
CA TYR A 7 -3.32 -3.06 0.87
C TYR A 7 -2.51 -1.81 0.55
N ILE A 8 -1.30 -1.73 1.07
CA ILE A 8 -0.41 -0.60 0.84
C ILE A 8 0.52 -1.01 -0.30
N VAL A 9 0.33 -0.40 -1.46
CA VAL A 9 1.19 -0.58 -2.64
C VAL A 9 2.00 0.68 -2.86
N TYR A 10 3.23 0.52 -3.33
CA TYR A 10 4.11 1.61 -3.65
C TYR A 10 4.88 1.33 -4.95
N ASP A 11 5.16 2.37 -5.69
CA ASP A 11 6.07 2.37 -6.82
C ASP A 11 7.21 3.38 -6.57
N GLU A 12 8.06 3.61 -7.57
CA GLU A 12 9.19 4.53 -7.45
C GLU A 12 8.79 6.01 -7.28
N PHE A 13 7.51 6.35 -7.52
CA PHE A 13 7.00 7.72 -7.58
C PHE A 13 5.84 7.97 -6.60
N SER A 14 5.11 6.94 -6.19
CA SER A 14 3.85 7.07 -5.47
C SER A 14 3.57 5.90 -4.51
N ILE A 15 2.75 6.18 -3.49
CA ILE A 15 2.27 5.19 -2.52
C ILE A 15 0.74 5.32 -2.46
N SER A 16 0.04 4.21 -2.54
CA SER A 16 -1.42 4.15 -2.58
C SER A 16 -1.97 3.06 -1.66
N ILE A 17 -3.17 3.28 -1.13
CA ILE A 17 -3.92 2.28 -0.37
C ILE A 17 -5.06 1.76 -1.25
N CYS A 18 -5.05 0.46 -1.51
CA CYS A 18 -6.09 -0.25 -2.23
C CYS A 18 -6.92 -1.09 -1.26
N THR A 19 -8.24 -1.16 -1.45
CA THR A 19 -9.11 -2.05 -0.67
C THR A 19 -9.58 -3.27 -1.47
N LEU A 20 -9.31 -3.27 -2.78
CA LEU A 20 -9.61 -4.34 -3.71
C LEU A 20 -8.31 -5.03 -4.12
N LEU A 21 -8.33 -6.35 -4.08
CA LEU A 21 -7.17 -7.16 -4.49
C LEU A 21 -6.88 -7.03 -5.99
N ASP A 22 -7.92 -6.86 -6.81
CA ASP A 22 -7.76 -6.70 -8.27
C ASP A 22 -6.93 -5.45 -8.60
N ASP A 23 -7.20 -4.32 -7.93
CA ASP A 23 -6.43 -3.08 -8.11
C ASP A 23 -4.96 -3.26 -7.70
N VAL A 24 -4.71 -4.04 -6.64
CA VAL A 24 -3.35 -4.37 -6.17
C VAL A 24 -2.61 -5.19 -7.22
N LEU A 25 -3.27 -6.20 -7.79
CA LEU A 25 -2.68 -7.05 -8.82
C LEU A 25 -2.37 -6.26 -10.09
N ASP A 26 -3.26 -5.35 -10.50
CA ASP A 26 -3.03 -4.47 -11.64
C ASP A 26 -1.85 -3.52 -11.40
N ALA A 27 -1.78 -2.92 -10.20
CA ALA A 27 -0.64 -2.07 -9.81
C ALA A 27 0.67 -2.86 -9.82
N MET A 28 0.66 -4.08 -9.26
CA MET A 28 1.84 -4.94 -9.25
C MET A 28 2.26 -5.39 -10.65
N ALA A 29 1.30 -5.69 -11.53
CA ALA A 29 1.56 -6.00 -12.93
C ALA A 29 2.15 -4.79 -13.69
N ALA A 30 1.79 -3.57 -13.29
CA ALA A 30 2.36 -2.33 -13.82
C ALA A 30 3.76 -2.01 -13.25
N GLY A 31 4.24 -2.75 -12.26
CA GLY A 31 5.57 -2.59 -11.66
C GLY A 31 5.57 -2.04 -10.24
N ALA A 32 4.41 -1.86 -9.60
CA ALA A 32 4.35 -1.52 -8.18
C ALA A 32 4.70 -2.72 -7.29
N LEU A 33 5.07 -2.44 -6.05
CA LEU A 33 5.40 -3.39 -5.00
C LEU A 33 4.38 -3.30 -3.87
N LEU A 34 4.01 -4.43 -3.30
CA LEU A 34 3.17 -4.48 -2.11
C LEU A 34 4.05 -4.30 -0.86
N TYR A 35 3.84 -3.21 -0.11
CA TYR A 35 4.49 -2.98 1.18
C TYR A 35 3.91 -3.89 2.26
N GLY A 36 2.58 -3.99 2.31
CA GLY A 36 1.88 -4.78 3.31
C GLY A 36 0.37 -4.68 3.19
N TYR A 37 -0.33 -5.39 4.06
CA TYR A 37 -1.78 -5.33 4.16
C TYR A 37 -2.22 -5.37 5.63
N THR A 38 -3.37 -4.79 5.92
CA THR A 38 -3.97 -4.74 7.26
C THR A 38 -5.49 -4.68 7.15
N ASP A 39 -6.20 -5.15 8.16
CA ASP A 39 -7.65 -5.01 8.30
C ASP A 39 -8.06 -3.82 9.17
N ASP A 40 -7.10 -3.04 9.64
CA ASP A 40 -7.28 -1.83 10.44
C ASP A 40 -6.87 -0.57 9.67
N GLU A 41 -7.78 0.41 9.60
CA GLU A 41 -7.60 1.66 8.86
C GLU A 41 -6.52 2.56 9.48
N GLU A 42 -6.44 2.66 10.82
CA GLU A 42 -5.42 3.45 11.49
C GLU A 42 -4.03 2.86 11.20
N MET A 43 -3.91 1.53 11.27
CA MET A 43 -2.68 0.84 10.94
C MET A 43 -2.30 0.98 9.46
N ALA A 44 -3.29 1.05 8.55
CA ALA A 44 -3.03 1.25 7.12
C ALA A 44 -2.41 2.63 6.86
N HIS A 45 -2.91 3.66 7.55
CA HIS A 45 -2.34 5.01 7.48
C HIS A 45 -0.94 5.08 8.06
N ASP A 46 -0.65 4.37 9.15
CA ASP A 46 0.68 4.35 9.74
C ASP A 46 1.68 3.58 8.86
N LEU A 47 1.28 2.46 8.26
CA LEU A 47 2.08 1.73 7.26
C LEU A 47 2.37 2.60 6.03
N LEU A 48 1.41 3.40 5.56
CA LEU A 48 1.63 4.32 4.44
C LEU A 48 2.67 5.40 4.80
N LYS A 49 2.59 6.00 5.99
CA LYS A 49 3.58 6.99 6.44
C LYS A 49 4.97 6.37 6.59
N GLU A 50 5.05 5.16 7.12
CA GLU A 50 6.30 4.44 7.27
C GLU A 50 6.92 4.13 5.89
N CYS A 51 6.10 3.63 4.96
CA CYS A 51 6.50 3.40 3.58
C CYS A 51 7.01 4.69 2.92
N PHE A 52 6.31 5.82 3.12
CA PHE A 52 6.72 7.13 2.60
C PHE A 52 8.09 7.56 3.11
N LEU A 53 8.33 7.43 4.43
CA LEU A 53 9.62 7.76 5.03
C LEU A 53 10.76 6.86 4.52
N ILE A 54 10.47 5.59 4.23
CA ILE A 54 11.47 4.65 3.69
C ILE A 54 11.80 4.99 2.24
N VAL A 55 10.79 5.26 1.42
CA VAL A 55 10.96 5.63 0.01
C VAL A 55 11.70 6.96 -0.10
N GLU A 56 11.32 7.98 0.69
CA GLU A 56 12.05 9.26 0.74
C GLU A 56 13.51 9.11 1.20
N LYS A 57 13.80 8.20 2.14
CA LYS A 57 15.17 7.99 2.61
C LYS A 57 16.07 7.25 1.61
N ASN A 58 15.48 6.44 0.73
CA ASN A 58 16.21 5.63 -0.24
C ASN A 58 16.42 6.34 -1.58
N ASN A 59 15.80 7.51 -1.79
CA ASN A 59 15.93 8.35 -2.99
C ASN A 59 16.83 9.56 -2.73
#